data_AF-A0AAD9SBN6-F1
#
_entry.id   AF-A0AAD9SBN6-F1
#
_cell.length_a   1.000
_cell.length_b   1.000
_cell.length_c   1.000
_cell.angle_alpha   90.00
_cell.angle_beta   90.00
_cell.angle_gamma   90.00
#
_symmetry.space_group_name_H-M   'P 1'
#
loop_
_entity.id
_entity.type
_entity.pdbx_description
1 polymer ?
#
loop_
_entity_poly.entity_id
_entity_poly.type
_entity_poly.pdbx_seq_one_letter_code
_entity_poly.pdbx_strand_id
1 'polypeptide(L)'
;MGDKVEDAPFPLTDVDRWVLSQTDEEFKYHDWEELREIIDTNNLSVLKRKPSDLRQYMKWTAETKAAYGSMTNFLLQHRLPKSWGPIPFTPASEIPFNDPSDYTVLVNDWPYGLTPDITHIVVWTRTIIPTDSATGDVTPESRRLIVDFVKTHFSDKLGPDGEKRVMWFKNWVALQSVRALEHIHVLVKNADPAVIAEWTK
;
A
#
# COMPACT_ATOMS: atom_id res chain seq x y z
N MET A 1 -5.44 -29.42 -16.55
CA MET A 1 -5.08 -29.91 -15.21
C MET A 1 -5.06 -28.68 -14.32
N GLY A 2 -6.06 -28.48 -13.47
CA GLY A 2 -6.10 -27.32 -12.58
C GLY A 2 -5.22 -27.60 -11.38
N ASP A 3 -4.09 -26.89 -11.29
CA ASP A 3 -3.24 -26.94 -10.10
C ASP A 3 -4.06 -26.52 -8.89
N LYS A 4 -4.14 -27.42 -7.92
CA LYS A 4 -4.84 -27.18 -6.66
C LYS A 4 -4.15 -26.05 -5.92
N VAL A 5 -4.92 -25.00 -5.63
CA VAL A 5 -4.57 -23.82 -4.82
C VAL A 5 -4.50 -24.18 -3.32
N GLU A 6 -3.93 -25.33 -2.96
CA GLU A 6 -3.85 -25.82 -1.58
C GLU A 6 -2.62 -25.27 -0.82
N ASP A 7 -1.61 -24.71 -1.51
CA ASP A 7 -0.36 -24.19 -0.91
C ASP A 7 -0.22 -22.65 -0.93
N ALA A 8 -1.33 -21.91 -1.03
CA ALA A 8 -1.24 -20.45 -1.03
C ALA A 8 -0.73 -19.93 0.35
N PRO A 9 0.26 -19.03 0.37
CA PRO A 9 0.87 -18.53 1.62
C PRO A 9 -0.06 -17.62 2.43
N PHE A 10 -1.22 -17.28 1.90
CA PHE A 10 -2.30 -16.54 2.55
C PHE A 10 -3.65 -16.93 1.90
N PRO A 11 -4.78 -16.70 2.58
CA PRO A 11 -6.10 -16.93 2.00
C PRO A 11 -6.29 -16.07 0.74
N LEU A 12 -6.55 -16.71 -0.40
CA LEU A 12 -6.84 -16.02 -1.65
C LEU A 12 -8.32 -15.62 -1.73
N THR A 13 -8.55 -14.37 -2.13
CA THR A 13 -9.88 -13.85 -2.46
C THR A 13 -10.39 -14.43 -3.79
N ASP A 14 -11.67 -14.23 -4.08
CA ASP A 14 -12.23 -14.61 -5.39
C ASP A 14 -11.57 -13.84 -6.54
N VAL A 15 -11.21 -12.57 -6.31
CA VAL A 15 -10.45 -11.75 -7.25
C VAL A 15 -9.07 -12.34 -7.50
N ASP A 16 -8.34 -12.75 -6.46
CA ASP A 16 -7.03 -13.39 -6.61
C ASP A 16 -7.12 -14.67 -7.44
N ARG A 17 -8.11 -15.53 -7.15
CA ARG A 17 -8.32 -16.78 -7.90
C ARG A 17 -8.65 -16.52 -9.37
N TRP A 18 -9.50 -15.53 -9.63
CA TRP A 18 -9.82 -15.11 -10.98
C TRP A 18 -8.57 -14.60 -11.71
N VAL A 19 -7.79 -13.69 -11.11
CA VAL A 19 -6.53 -13.19 -11.68
C VAL A 19 -5.56 -14.32 -11.99
N LEU A 20 -5.39 -15.28 -11.08
CA LEU A 20 -4.48 -16.41 -11.28
C LEU A 20 -4.89 -17.32 -12.43
N SER A 21 -6.17 -17.32 -12.82
CA SER A 21 -6.69 -18.07 -13.97
C SER A 21 -6.38 -17.42 -15.33
N GLN A 22 -5.90 -16.17 -15.33
CA GLN A 22 -5.57 -15.41 -16.54
C GLN A 22 -4.08 -15.47 -16.90
N THR A 23 -3.77 -15.16 -18.16
CA THR A 23 -2.41 -14.81 -18.60
C THR A 23 -2.14 -13.32 -18.42
N ASP A 24 -0.86 -12.91 -18.51
CA ASP A 24 -0.47 -11.51 -18.41
C ASP A 24 -1.02 -10.69 -19.59
N GLU A 25 -1.16 -11.30 -20.77
CA GLU A 25 -1.69 -10.66 -21.99
C GLU A 25 -3.19 -10.37 -21.88
N GLU A 26 -3.93 -11.18 -21.12
CA GLU A 26 -5.36 -11.00 -20.85
C GLU A 26 -5.63 -9.98 -19.73
N PHE A 27 -4.60 -9.62 -18.96
CA PHE A 27 -4.74 -8.76 -17.80
C PHE A 27 -4.94 -7.30 -18.22
N LYS A 28 -6.09 -6.73 -17.83
CA LYS A 28 -6.34 -5.30 -17.92
C LYS A 28 -5.75 -4.59 -16.70
N TYR A 29 -4.79 -3.69 -16.94
CA TYR A 29 -4.25 -2.79 -15.94
C TYR A 29 -5.31 -1.80 -15.45
N HIS A 30 -5.22 -1.42 -14.18
CA HIS A 30 -5.99 -0.31 -13.62
C HIS A 30 -5.41 1.02 -14.14
N ASP A 31 -6.25 1.77 -14.86
CA ASP A 31 -5.94 3.14 -15.25
C ASP A 31 -6.34 4.13 -14.14
N TRP A 32 -5.96 5.40 -14.33
CA TRP A 32 -6.13 6.44 -13.31
C TRP A 32 -7.59 6.75 -12.98
N GLU A 33 -8.45 6.72 -14.00
CA GLU A 33 -9.87 7.02 -13.91
C GLU A 33 -10.61 5.90 -13.18
N GLU A 34 -10.30 4.63 -13.51
CA GLU A 34 -10.81 3.45 -12.81
C GLU A 34 -10.38 3.46 -11.33
N LEU A 35 -9.10 3.75 -11.05
CA LEU A 35 -8.60 3.86 -9.68
C LEU A 35 -9.31 4.95 -8.88
N ARG A 36 -9.59 6.09 -9.50
CA ARG A 36 -10.33 7.18 -8.84
C ARG A 36 -11.73 6.72 -8.44
N GLU A 37 -12.44 6.06 -9.34
CA GLU A 37 -13.77 5.51 -9.04
C GLU A 37 -13.71 4.47 -7.90
N ILE A 38 -12.72 3.58 -7.92
CA ILE A 38 -12.51 2.56 -6.88
C ILE A 38 -12.29 3.22 -5.50
N ILE A 39 -11.45 4.26 -5.45
CA ILE A 39 -11.10 4.95 -4.19
C ILE A 39 -12.28 5.79 -3.71
N ASP A 40 -12.96 6.53 -4.59
CA ASP A 40 -14.11 7.37 -4.25
C ASP A 40 -15.29 6.54 -3.71
N THR A 41 -15.48 5.33 -4.25
CA THR A 41 -16.50 4.38 -3.77
C THR A 41 -16.02 3.47 -2.63
N ASN A 42 -14.76 3.62 -2.22
CA ASN A 42 -14.07 2.79 -1.22
C ASN A 42 -14.14 1.27 -1.51
N ASN A 43 -14.27 0.88 -2.79
CA ASN A 43 -14.36 -0.52 -3.24
C ASN A 43 -12.97 -1.15 -3.42
N LEU A 44 -12.12 -1.07 -2.40
CA LEU A 44 -10.71 -1.46 -2.51
C LEU A 44 -10.50 -2.97 -2.80
N SER A 45 -11.53 -3.80 -2.64
CA SER A 45 -11.48 -5.25 -2.90
C SER A 45 -11.23 -5.63 -4.36
N VAL A 46 -11.43 -4.70 -5.31
CA VAL A 46 -11.19 -4.99 -6.74
C VAL A 46 -9.74 -4.71 -7.18
N LEU A 47 -8.94 -4.08 -6.32
CA LEU A 47 -7.54 -3.79 -6.62
C LEU A 47 -6.75 -5.08 -6.73
N LYS A 48 -6.18 -5.32 -7.91
CA LYS A 48 -5.53 -6.59 -8.28
C LYS A 48 -4.11 -6.37 -8.77
N ARG A 49 -3.30 -7.41 -8.63
CA ARG A 49 -1.97 -7.51 -9.23
C ARG A 49 -2.07 -8.17 -10.59
N LYS A 50 -1.10 -7.90 -11.47
CA LYS A 50 -0.92 -8.69 -12.69
C LYS A 50 -0.70 -10.18 -12.34
N PRO A 51 -1.16 -11.15 -13.14
CA PRO A 51 -1.10 -12.57 -12.77
C PRO A 51 0.30 -13.08 -12.42
N SER A 52 1.32 -12.74 -13.22
CA SER A 52 2.71 -13.10 -12.91
C SER A 52 3.25 -12.42 -11.64
N ASP A 53 2.87 -11.18 -11.38
CA ASP A 53 3.28 -10.45 -10.17
C ASP A 53 2.60 -11.02 -8.93
N LEU A 54 1.33 -11.44 -9.04
CA LEU A 54 0.63 -12.13 -7.96
C LEU A 54 1.30 -13.48 -7.63
N ARG A 55 1.67 -14.27 -8.64
CA ARG A 55 2.42 -15.52 -8.46
C ARG A 55 3.77 -15.29 -7.79
N GLN A 56 4.50 -14.26 -8.22
CA GLN A 56 5.78 -13.88 -7.61
C GLN A 56 5.60 -13.40 -6.16
N TYR A 57 4.57 -12.60 -5.90
CA TYR A 57 4.24 -12.12 -4.56
C TYR A 57 3.90 -13.27 -3.62
N MET A 58 3.14 -14.26 -4.09
CA MET A 58 2.85 -15.49 -3.33
C MET A 58 4.16 -16.22 -3.02
N LYS A 59 4.99 -16.50 -4.03
CA LYS A 59 6.29 -17.17 -3.80
C LYS A 59 7.14 -16.42 -2.77
N TRP A 60 7.33 -15.12 -2.96
CA TRP A 60 8.08 -14.28 -2.03
C TRP A 60 7.48 -14.28 -0.62
N THR A 61 6.15 -14.28 -0.50
CA THR A 61 5.49 -14.32 0.81
C THR A 61 5.75 -15.65 1.53
N ALA A 62 5.72 -16.77 0.81
CA ALA A 62 6.04 -18.09 1.38
C ALA A 62 7.49 -18.13 1.88
N GLU A 63 8.44 -17.70 1.05
CA GLU A 63 9.87 -17.66 1.37
C GLU A 63 10.17 -16.70 2.53
N THR A 64 9.54 -15.52 2.55
CA THR A 64 9.70 -14.54 3.62
C THR A 64 9.16 -15.05 4.94
N LYS A 65 8.01 -15.72 4.94
CA LYS A 65 7.48 -16.36 6.16
C LYS A 65 8.40 -17.46 6.66
N ALA A 66 8.97 -18.28 5.78
CA ALA A 66 9.90 -19.33 6.15
C ALA A 66 11.21 -18.77 6.75
N ALA A 67 11.75 -17.69 6.18
CA ALA A 67 13.02 -17.10 6.61
C ALA A 67 12.91 -16.19 7.84
N TYR A 68 11.83 -15.41 7.95
CA TYR A 68 11.69 -14.35 8.96
C TYR A 68 10.55 -14.59 9.95
N GLY A 69 9.76 -15.65 9.77
CA GLY A 69 8.54 -15.96 10.53
C GLY A 69 7.33 -15.12 10.12
N SER A 70 7.53 -13.87 9.68
CA SER A 70 6.46 -12.99 9.20
C SER A 70 6.99 -11.88 8.28
N MET A 71 6.10 -11.31 7.46
CA MET A 71 6.41 -10.12 6.66
C MET A 71 6.71 -8.91 7.55
N THR A 72 6.05 -8.79 8.71
CA THR A 72 6.33 -7.74 9.71
C THR A 72 7.80 -7.78 10.13
N ASN A 73 8.33 -8.96 10.46
CA ASN A 73 9.72 -9.11 10.87
C ASN A 73 10.68 -8.76 9.72
N PHE A 74 10.37 -9.19 8.50
CA PHE A 74 11.15 -8.79 7.32
C PHE A 74 11.18 -7.27 7.16
N LEU A 75 10.03 -6.60 7.25
CA LEU A 75 9.94 -5.15 7.12
C LEU A 75 10.75 -4.44 8.21
N LEU A 76 10.62 -4.85 9.47
CA LEU A 76 11.39 -4.28 10.59
C LEU A 76 12.91 -4.45 10.42
N GLN A 77 13.35 -5.59 9.88
CA GLN A 77 14.78 -5.89 9.72
C GLN A 77 15.41 -5.23 8.50
N HIS A 78 14.66 -5.10 7.40
CA HIS A 78 15.22 -4.77 6.09
C HIS A 78 14.67 -3.50 5.44
N ARG A 79 13.51 -3.00 5.85
CA ARG A 79 12.81 -1.92 5.13
C ARG A 79 12.53 -0.70 5.99
N LEU A 80 12.10 -0.89 7.23
CA LEU A 80 11.74 0.20 8.13
C LEU A 80 12.96 0.77 8.85
N PRO A 81 12.91 2.05 9.31
CA PRO A 81 14.01 2.66 10.04
C PRO A 81 14.37 1.86 11.29
N LYS A 82 15.65 1.51 11.44
CA LYS A 82 16.15 0.78 12.63
C LYS A 82 15.93 1.54 13.93
N SER A 83 15.86 2.88 13.87
CA SER A 83 15.58 3.76 15.00
C SER A 83 14.17 3.57 15.58
N TRP A 84 13.24 2.96 14.85
CA TRP A 84 11.89 2.68 15.35
C TRP A 84 11.86 1.60 16.42
N GLY A 85 12.88 0.74 16.46
CA GLY A 85 12.96 -0.34 17.43
C GLY A 85 11.90 -1.44 17.20
N PRO A 86 11.66 -2.29 18.21
CA PRO A 86 10.65 -3.35 18.12
C PRO A 86 9.22 -2.81 18.31
N ILE A 87 8.24 -3.59 17.87
CA ILE A 87 6.82 -3.35 18.14
C ILE A 87 6.42 -3.82 19.57
N PRO A 88 5.43 -3.18 20.23
CA PRO A 88 4.69 -2.00 19.79
C PRO A 88 5.57 -0.75 19.81
N PHE A 89 5.36 0.14 18.84
CA PHE A 89 6.13 1.37 18.74
C PHE A 89 5.71 2.41 19.78
N THR A 90 6.68 3.23 20.18
CA THR A 90 6.42 4.50 20.88
C THR A 90 6.65 5.64 19.89
N PRO A 91 5.60 6.24 19.32
CA PRO A 91 5.77 7.35 18.39
C PRO A 91 6.23 8.61 19.13
N ALA A 92 6.90 9.51 18.41
CA ALA A 92 7.25 10.84 18.91
C ALA A 92 6.02 11.75 19.02
N SER A 93 5.00 11.52 18.18
CA SER A 93 3.72 12.21 18.18
C SER A 93 2.54 11.23 18.13
N GLU A 94 1.53 11.50 18.94
CA GLU A 94 0.24 10.80 18.88
C GLU A 94 -0.61 11.22 17.68
N ILE A 95 -0.22 12.28 16.95
CA ILE A 95 -0.91 12.75 15.75
C ILE A 95 -0.27 12.09 14.51
N PRO A 96 -1.02 11.31 13.72
CA PRO A 96 -0.50 10.71 12.50
C PRO A 96 0.19 11.72 11.58
N PHE A 97 1.38 11.35 11.09
CA PHE A 97 2.20 12.13 10.15
C PHE A 97 2.70 13.49 10.65
N ASN A 98 2.54 13.81 11.94
CA ASN A 98 2.97 15.10 12.49
C ASN A 98 4.50 15.17 12.71
N ASP A 99 5.12 14.08 13.16
CA ASP A 99 6.57 14.00 13.35
C ASP A 99 7.23 13.19 12.21
N PRO A 100 8.20 13.77 11.47
CA PRO A 100 8.90 13.05 10.40
C PRO A 100 9.65 11.79 10.81
N SER A 101 9.99 11.63 12.11
CA SER A 101 10.60 10.40 12.62
C SER A 101 9.60 9.26 12.80
N ASP A 102 8.29 9.54 12.74
CA ASP A 102 7.21 8.57 12.92
C ASP A 102 6.69 7.96 11.62
N TYR A 103 7.19 8.38 10.46
CA TYR A 103 6.80 7.76 9.19
C TYR A 103 8.00 7.56 8.25
N THR A 104 7.83 6.63 7.32
CA THR A 104 8.77 6.41 6.21
C THR A 104 7.96 6.16 4.94
N VAL A 105 8.46 6.66 3.81
CA VAL A 105 7.81 6.58 2.51
C VAL A 105 8.64 5.65 1.65
N LEU A 106 8.03 4.60 1.09
CA LEU A 106 8.74 3.60 0.27
C LEU A 106 7.97 3.35 -1.02
N VAL A 107 8.68 3.11 -2.12
CA VAL A 107 8.05 2.50 -3.30
C VAL A 107 7.59 1.10 -2.91
N ASN A 108 6.37 0.73 -3.31
CA ASN A 108 5.83 -0.59 -3.05
C ASN A 108 6.58 -1.64 -3.88
N ASP A 109 7.20 -2.63 -3.25
CA ASP A 109 7.89 -3.73 -3.94
C ASP A 109 6.93 -4.61 -4.74
N TRP A 110 5.68 -4.65 -4.30
CA TRP A 110 4.62 -5.50 -4.85
C TRP A 110 3.43 -4.65 -5.24
N PRO A 111 3.60 -3.77 -6.25
CA PRO A 111 2.57 -2.85 -6.69
C PRO A 111 1.35 -3.62 -7.23
N TYR A 112 0.25 -2.89 -7.42
CA TYR A 112 -0.90 -3.42 -8.13
C TYR A 112 -0.61 -3.43 -9.64
N GLY A 113 -1.48 -4.08 -10.41
CA GLY A 113 -1.39 -4.07 -11.86
C GLY A 113 -1.87 -2.72 -12.40
N LEU A 114 -1.02 -1.71 -12.26
CA LEU A 114 -1.30 -0.32 -12.64
C LEU A 114 -0.72 0.00 -14.02
N THR A 115 -1.29 0.98 -14.71
CA THR A 115 -0.67 1.50 -15.93
C THR A 115 0.74 2.07 -15.65
N PRO A 116 1.68 2.02 -16.61
CA PRO A 116 3.09 2.35 -16.36
C PRO A 116 3.36 3.78 -15.87
N ASP A 117 2.41 4.69 -16.09
CA ASP A 117 2.49 6.08 -15.63
C ASP A 117 2.14 6.25 -14.14
N ILE A 118 1.78 5.18 -13.42
CA ILE A 118 1.35 5.25 -12.02
C ILE A 118 2.37 4.56 -11.11
N THR A 119 2.93 5.32 -10.17
CA THR A 119 3.81 4.80 -9.12
C THR A 119 3.00 4.48 -7.87
N HIS A 120 3.16 3.27 -7.34
CA HIS A 120 2.54 2.83 -6.09
C HIS A 120 3.53 2.99 -4.92
N ILE A 121 3.20 3.87 -3.98
CA ILE A 121 3.98 4.18 -2.78
C ILE A 121 3.23 3.67 -1.54
N VAL A 122 3.97 3.22 -0.54
CA VAL A 122 3.46 2.91 0.79
C VAL A 122 4.09 3.86 1.79
N VAL A 123 3.25 4.53 2.59
CA VAL A 123 3.71 5.34 3.72
C VAL A 123 3.43 4.56 4.99
N TRP A 124 4.49 4.09 5.64
CA TRP A 124 4.43 3.40 6.92
C TRP A 124 4.50 4.42 8.05
N THR A 125 3.79 4.17 9.15
CA THR A 125 3.86 5.03 10.34
C THR A 125 3.85 4.24 11.64
N ARG A 126 4.54 4.78 12.66
CA ARG A 126 4.48 4.30 14.05
C ARG A 126 3.20 4.70 14.76
N THR A 127 2.55 5.77 14.30
CA THR A 127 1.37 6.34 14.94
C THR A 127 0.12 5.62 14.44
N ILE A 128 -0.75 5.24 15.37
CA ILE A 128 -2.03 4.60 15.04
C ILE A 128 -2.87 5.57 14.22
N ILE A 129 -3.50 5.09 13.16
CA ILE A 129 -4.46 5.85 12.35
C ILE A 129 -5.87 5.42 12.79
N PRO A 130 -6.61 6.23 13.58
CA PRO A 130 -7.94 5.87 14.03
C PRO A 130 -8.90 5.54 12.89
N THR A 131 -9.62 4.43 13.05
CA THR A 131 -10.71 4.02 12.16
C THR A 131 -12.04 4.01 12.90
N ASP A 132 -13.12 4.21 12.16
CA ASP A 132 -14.49 3.99 12.63
C ASP A 132 -14.69 2.48 12.88
N SER A 133 -15.25 2.12 14.03
CA SER A 133 -15.39 0.71 14.43
C SER A 133 -16.54 -0.01 13.72
N ALA A 134 -17.53 0.73 13.22
CA ALA A 134 -18.67 0.17 12.50
C ALA A 134 -18.35 -0.04 11.03
N THR A 135 -17.64 0.91 10.41
CA THR A 135 -17.31 0.85 8.99
C THR A 135 -15.90 0.37 8.71
N GLY A 136 -14.95 0.47 9.65
CA GLY A 136 -13.54 0.15 9.39
C GLY A 136 -12.80 1.17 8.52
N ASP A 137 -13.48 2.22 8.05
CA ASP A 137 -12.87 3.34 7.33
C ASP A 137 -12.15 4.29 8.31
N VAL A 138 -11.25 5.15 7.82
CA VAL A 138 -10.60 6.15 8.66
C VAL A 138 -11.62 7.14 9.24
N THR A 139 -11.40 7.58 10.48
CA THR A 139 -12.26 8.62 11.08
C THR A 139 -12.17 9.93 10.28
N PRO A 140 -13.18 10.83 10.36
CA PRO A 140 -13.13 12.13 9.69
C PRO A 140 -11.88 12.94 10.04
N GLU A 141 -11.43 12.88 11.30
CA GLU A 141 -10.21 13.57 11.74
C GLU A 141 -8.95 12.93 11.14
N SER A 142 -8.84 11.60 11.16
CA SER A 142 -7.72 10.91 10.50
C SER A 142 -7.69 11.17 9.00
N ARG A 143 -8.85 11.23 8.34
CA ARG A 143 -8.96 11.57 6.92
C ARG A 143 -8.41 12.97 6.64
N ARG A 144 -8.74 13.97 7.48
CA ARG A 144 -8.19 15.32 7.37
C ARG A 144 -6.67 15.34 7.48
N LEU A 145 -6.12 14.66 8.49
CA LEU A 145 -4.68 14.56 8.70
C LEU A 145 -3.96 13.89 7.52
N ILE A 146 -4.53 12.82 6.96
CA ILE A 146 -3.97 12.14 5.79
C ILE A 146 -4.03 13.05 4.56
N VAL A 147 -5.16 13.74 4.32
CA VAL A 147 -5.29 14.67 3.19
C VAL A 147 -4.25 15.79 3.29
N ASP A 148 -4.09 16.40 4.47
CA ASP A 148 -3.11 17.46 4.69
C ASP A 148 -1.68 16.97 4.46
N PHE A 149 -1.34 15.78 4.99
CA PHE A 149 -0.05 15.13 4.75
C PHE A 149 0.18 14.84 3.26
N VAL A 150 -0.80 14.22 2.58
CA VAL A 150 -0.67 13.85 1.16
C VAL A 150 -0.54 15.09 0.28
N LYS A 151 -1.28 16.15 0.61
CA LYS A 151 -1.20 17.43 -0.09
C LYS A 151 0.21 18.03 0.05
N THR A 152 0.68 18.21 1.27
CA THR A 152 1.95 18.90 1.55
C THR A 152 3.18 18.07 1.16
N HIS A 153 3.16 16.75 1.35
CA HIS A 153 4.31 15.88 1.10
C HIS A 153 4.42 15.48 -0.38
N PHE A 154 3.31 15.30 -1.10
CA PHE A 154 3.30 14.81 -2.48
C PHE A 154 2.73 15.83 -3.46
N SER A 155 1.48 16.26 -3.26
CA SER A 155 0.74 17.01 -4.28
C SER A 155 1.38 18.37 -4.58
N ASP A 156 1.68 19.17 -3.55
CA ASP A 156 2.26 20.51 -3.69
C ASP A 156 3.63 20.47 -4.38
N LYS A 157 4.38 19.37 -4.22
CA LYS A 157 5.70 19.16 -4.84
C LYS A 157 5.62 18.80 -6.34
N LEU A 158 4.44 18.45 -6.85
CA LEU A 158 4.21 18.16 -8.28
C LEU A 158 3.76 19.38 -9.09
N GLY A 159 3.61 20.55 -8.45
CA GLY A 159 3.21 21.80 -9.09
C GLY A 159 1.69 21.96 -9.24
N PRO A 160 1.22 22.86 -10.13
CA PRO A 160 -0.18 23.32 -10.18
C PRO A 160 -1.25 22.22 -10.37
N ASP A 161 -0.91 21.11 -11.03
CA ASP A 161 -1.83 19.98 -11.25
C ASP A 161 -1.57 18.80 -10.29
N GLY A 162 -0.77 19.00 -9.24
CA GLY A 162 -0.35 17.94 -8.34
C GLY A 162 -1.51 17.20 -7.65
N GLU A 163 -2.52 17.93 -7.18
CA GLU A 163 -3.70 17.32 -6.54
C GLU A 163 -4.47 16.37 -7.46
N LYS A 164 -4.45 16.61 -8.78
CA LYS A 164 -5.12 15.73 -9.76
C LYS A 164 -4.32 14.46 -10.06
N ARG A 165 -3.07 14.41 -9.61
CA ARG A 165 -2.07 13.38 -9.92
C ARG A 165 -1.70 12.54 -8.71
N VAL A 166 -2.34 12.76 -7.57
CA VAL A 166 -2.11 12.01 -6.34
C VAL A 166 -3.44 11.48 -5.82
N MET A 167 -3.48 10.19 -5.53
CA MET A 167 -4.58 9.55 -4.82
C MET A 167 -4.03 8.77 -3.64
N TRP A 168 -4.86 8.53 -2.63
CA TRP A 168 -4.47 7.73 -1.49
C TRP A 168 -5.63 6.89 -0.99
N PHE A 169 -5.32 5.79 -0.32
CA PHE A 169 -6.29 4.97 0.38
C PHE A 169 -5.62 4.23 1.53
N LYS A 170 -6.43 3.78 2.48
CA LYS A 170 -5.99 2.85 3.53
C LYS A 170 -6.72 1.54 3.30
N ASN A 171 -5.98 0.44 3.16
CA ASN A 171 -6.59 -0.87 3.03
C ASN A 171 -7.36 -1.23 4.30
N TRP A 172 -8.55 -1.81 4.12
CA TRP A 172 -9.35 -2.42 5.18
C TRP A 172 -8.55 -3.52 5.89
N VAL A 173 -8.82 -3.75 7.18
CA VAL A 173 -8.11 -4.78 7.97
C VAL A 173 -8.14 -6.17 7.29
N ALA A 174 -9.23 -6.50 6.60
CA ALA A 174 -9.38 -7.75 5.88
C ALA A 174 -8.42 -7.89 4.68
N LEU A 175 -8.06 -6.77 4.02
CA LEU A 175 -7.23 -6.72 2.81
C LEU A 175 -5.75 -6.46 3.10
N GLN A 176 -5.40 -6.10 4.34
CA GLN A 176 -4.01 -5.84 4.71
C GLN A 176 -3.20 -7.13 4.86
N SER A 177 -2.09 -7.22 4.10
CA SER A 177 -1.09 -8.28 4.28
C SER A 177 -0.27 -8.14 5.56
N VAL A 178 -0.17 -6.92 6.11
CA VAL A 178 0.66 -6.60 7.29
C VAL A 178 -0.17 -5.79 8.29
N ARG A 179 -0.97 -6.49 9.10
CA ARG A 179 -1.91 -5.87 10.06
C ARG A 179 -1.24 -5.24 11.28
N ALA A 180 0.00 -5.63 11.57
CA ALA A 180 0.72 -5.16 12.75
C ALA A 180 1.38 -3.79 12.56
N LEU A 181 1.37 -3.25 11.35
CA LEU A 181 2.04 -2.01 10.99
C LEU A 181 1.06 -1.08 10.27
N GLU A 182 0.98 0.16 10.75
CA GLU A 182 0.09 1.15 10.18
C GLU A 182 0.68 1.74 8.89
N HIS A 183 -0.16 1.83 7.87
CA HIS A 183 0.23 2.37 6.58
C HIS A 183 -0.97 2.89 5.79
N ILE A 184 -0.65 3.80 4.87
CA ILE A 184 -1.51 4.21 3.75
C ILE A 184 -0.80 3.91 2.43
N HIS A 185 -1.58 3.77 1.39
CA HIS A 185 -1.09 3.66 0.03
C HIS A 185 -1.29 5.00 -0.68
N VAL A 186 -0.29 5.42 -1.44
CA VAL A 186 -0.32 6.63 -2.25
C VAL A 186 -0.03 6.24 -3.69
N LEU A 187 -0.88 6.65 -4.62
CA LEU A 187 -0.70 6.47 -6.05
C LEU A 187 -0.35 7.81 -6.67
N VAL A 188 0.72 7.85 -7.46
CA VAL A 188 1.18 9.08 -8.09
C VAL A 188 1.31 8.91 -9.59
N LYS A 189 0.61 9.75 -10.37
CA LYS A 189 0.61 9.72 -11.84
C LYS A 189 1.72 10.60 -12.43
N ASN A 190 2.46 10.08 -13.40
CA ASN A 190 3.47 10.78 -14.23
C ASN A 190 4.60 11.47 -13.45
N ALA A 191 4.91 11.05 -12.22
CA ALA A 191 5.97 11.69 -11.44
C ALA A 191 7.35 11.38 -12.01
N ASP A 192 8.23 12.39 -11.98
CA ASP A 192 9.62 12.21 -12.37
C ASP A 192 10.30 11.20 -11.42
N PRO A 193 11.04 10.19 -11.92
CA PRO A 193 11.76 9.24 -11.08
C PRO A 193 12.68 9.91 -10.03
N ALA A 194 13.25 11.08 -10.32
CA ALA A 194 14.07 11.83 -9.37
C ALA A 194 13.24 12.37 -8.19
N VAL A 195 11.99 12.78 -8.44
CA VAL A 195 11.05 13.22 -7.39
C VAL A 195 10.62 12.02 -6.54
N ILE A 196 10.29 10.89 -7.17
CA ILE A 196 9.99 9.64 -6.43
C ILE A 196 11.17 9.25 -5.53
N ALA A 197 12.38 9.26 -6.09
CA ALA A 197 13.60 8.93 -5.35
C ALA A 197 13.93 9.95 -4.25
N GLU A 198 13.42 11.19 -4.29
CA GLU A 198 13.54 12.15 -3.19
C GLU A 198 12.60 11.78 -2.03
N TRP A 199 11.37 11.39 -2.33
CA TRP A 199 10.39 11.01 -1.31
C TRP A 199 10.76 9.71 -0.62
N THR A 200 11.33 8.74 -1.34
CA THR A 200 11.54 7.38 -0.84
C THR A 200 12.97 7.09 -0.39
N LYS A 201 13.64 8.09 0.19
CA LYS A 201 15.03 7.96 0.69
C LYS A 201 15.12 7.28 2.04
#